data_AF-A0A8J6BIF2-F1
#
_entry.id   AF-A0A8J6BIF2-F1
#
_cell.length_a   1.000
_cell.length_b   1.000
_cell.length_c   1.000
_cell.angle_alpha   90.00
_cell.angle_beta   90.00
_cell.angle_gamma   90.00
#
_symmetry.space_group_name_H-M   'P 1'
#
loop_
_entity.id
_entity.type
_entity.pdbx_description
1 polymer ?
#
loop_
_entity_poly.entity_id
_entity_poly.type
_entity_poly.pdbx_seq_one_letter_code
_entity_poly.pdbx_strand_id
1 'polypeptide(L)'
;MQIHTGFGDKDLDLRKCNPLHLRAVLEDERFSKCQIVLLHASYPFSKEASYLASVYSQVYLDFGLAIPKLSVQGMISSLKELLELAPMNKVMFSTDGYAFPETYYLGARRARDVVYRVLSAACEDGDLSIQEAIGAVEDIFRRNAMHLYKLNVANGSVSQITTIVDNSLSLSYVEKDVLFVRIVWNDASGQHRCRVIPAGRFYDIARKKGVGLTFASMGMSSFTDGPADGTNLTGVGEMRLVPDMSTLLRLPWSRDEEMVLADMQIRPGVAWEYCPRNALRKVTKVLLDEFNVTMMAGFENEFYLRKKLVSGEKELWVPYDNTPYCSTTAFDGASSILQEVYSSLKAAEIVVEQLHAEAGKGQFEVALKYVLCTLAADQLIYAREIIKSVARKHGVMATFLPKPDLNDMGSGCHVHLSLWDNDQNVFMGSSESNFYGMSKVGEKFLAGVYYHLPSVLAFTAPHPNSYNRIQPNTWSGAYLCWGKENREAPLRTACPPGVPLDLVSNFEIKSFDACANPHLGLAAIVAAGIDGLRRGLKLPEPIGKMFLIVLSTMRFGTWRNS
;
A
#
# COMPACT_ATOMS: atom_id res chain seq x y z
N MET A 1 -8.33 9.18 -44.45
CA MET A 1 -8.02 7.76 -44.73
C MET A 1 -7.39 7.18 -43.48
N GLN A 2 -7.83 6.01 -43.02
CA GLN A 2 -7.21 5.29 -41.92
C GLN A 2 -6.49 4.07 -42.49
N ILE A 3 -5.26 3.83 -42.08
CA ILE A 3 -4.44 2.72 -42.57
C ILE A 3 -3.97 1.90 -41.37
N HIS A 4 -4.23 0.60 -41.43
CA HIS A 4 -3.69 -0.36 -40.48
C HIS A 4 -2.21 -0.60 -40.83
N THR A 5 -1.33 -0.13 -39.95
CA THR A 5 0.11 -0.38 -39.99
C THR A 5 0.50 -1.10 -38.70
N GLY A 6 1.47 -2.01 -38.75
CA GLY A 6 1.78 -2.87 -37.60
C GLY A 6 0.78 -4.01 -37.37
N PHE A 7 0.48 -4.37 -36.12
CA PHE A 7 -0.35 -5.53 -35.77
C PHE A 7 -1.83 -5.19 -35.54
N GLY A 8 -2.74 -6.12 -35.84
CA GLY A 8 -4.17 -5.97 -35.54
C GLY A 8 -5.08 -6.94 -36.30
N ASP A 9 -4.77 -7.18 -37.57
CA ASP A 9 -5.59 -7.96 -38.49
C ASP A 9 -5.00 -9.33 -38.84
N LYS A 10 -5.87 -10.30 -39.13
CA LYS A 10 -5.50 -11.71 -39.36
C LYS A 10 -4.80 -11.94 -40.70
N ASP A 11 -5.07 -11.10 -41.70
CA ASP A 11 -4.53 -11.15 -43.05
C ASP A 11 -3.25 -10.31 -43.23
N LEU A 12 -2.74 -9.74 -42.15
CA LEU A 12 -1.61 -8.81 -42.17
C LEU A 12 -0.25 -9.54 -42.15
N ASP A 13 0.61 -9.24 -43.13
CA ASP A 13 2.01 -9.69 -43.16
C ASP A 13 2.92 -8.63 -42.55
N LEU A 14 3.32 -8.82 -41.29
CA LEU A 14 4.05 -7.82 -40.49
C LEU A 14 5.32 -7.30 -41.19
N ARG A 15 5.96 -8.10 -42.06
CA ARG A 15 7.16 -7.73 -42.82
C ARG A 15 6.91 -6.60 -43.81
N LYS A 16 5.65 -6.40 -44.24
CA LYS A 16 5.23 -5.40 -45.23
C LYS A 16 4.51 -4.20 -44.58
N CYS A 17 4.37 -4.20 -43.26
CA CYS A 17 3.51 -3.27 -42.54
C CYS A 17 4.27 -2.15 -41.83
N ASN A 18 5.57 -2.02 -42.11
CA ASN A 18 6.33 -0.84 -41.70
C ASN A 18 5.76 0.40 -42.42
N PRO A 19 5.34 1.44 -41.67
CA PRO A 19 4.69 2.60 -42.25
C PRO A 19 5.59 3.40 -43.22
N LEU A 20 6.92 3.24 -43.18
CA LEU A 20 7.84 3.88 -44.13
C LEU A 20 7.59 3.49 -45.59
N HIS A 21 6.97 2.33 -45.85
CA HIS A 21 6.58 1.94 -47.20
C HIS A 21 5.51 2.87 -47.81
N LEU A 22 4.83 3.69 -47.00
CA LEU A 22 3.88 4.69 -47.47
C LEU A 22 4.54 5.93 -48.07
N ARG A 23 5.87 6.08 -48.00
CA ARG A 23 6.57 7.28 -48.46
C ARG A 23 6.23 7.67 -49.90
N ALA A 24 6.21 6.71 -50.83
CA ALA A 24 5.84 6.97 -52.22
C ALA A 24 4.40 7.49 -52.37
N VAL A 25 3.48 7.10 -51.48
CA VAL A 25 2.10 7.59 -51.44
C VAL A 25 2.05 8.99 -50.82
N LEU A 26 2.83 9.23 -49.76
CA LEU A 26 2.88 10.51 -49.05
C LEU A 26 3.52 11.63 -49.89
N GLU A 27 4.47 11.28 -50.76
CA GLU A 27 5.17 12.20 -51.65
C GLU A 27 4.47 12.39 -53.01
N ASP A 28 3.42 11.61 -53.31
CA ASP A 28 2.64 11.75 -54.54
C ASP A 28 1.63 12.91 -54.40
N GLU A 29 1.71 13.88 -55.31
CA GLU A 29 0.88 15.09 -55.29
C GLU A 29 -0.63 14.80 -55.25
N ARG A 30 -1.07 13.67 -55.80
CA ARG A 30 -2.48 13.26 -55.81
C ARG A 30 -3.03 13.04 -54.41
N PHE A 31 -2.17 12.65 -53.46
CA PHE A 31 -2.54 12.35 -52.08
C PHE A 31 -2.06 13.41 -51.07
N SER A 32 -1.37 14.46 -51.53
CA SER A 32 -0.86 15.55 -50.68
C SER A 32 -1.89 16.19 -49.74
N LYS A 33 -3.17 16.24 -50.14
CA LYS A 33 -4.28 16.78 -49.34
C LYS A 33 -5.05 15.72 -48.55
N CYS A 34 -4.73 14.45 -48.72
CA CYS A 34 -5.42 13.36 -48.03
C CYS A 34 -4.87 13.24 -46.60
N GLN A 35 -5.73 13.44 -45.61
CA GLN A 35 -5.37 13.18 -44.21
C GLN A 35 -5.29 11.68 -43.96
N ILE A 36 -4.15 11.20 -43.47
CA ILE A 36 -3.86 9.78 -43.24
C ILE A 36 -3.65 9.56 -41.75
N VAL A 37 -4.41 8.63 -41.17
CA VAL A 37 -4.25 8.19 -39.78
C VAL A 37 -3.63 6.80 -39.79
N LEU A 38 -2.47 6.66 -39.15
CA LEU A 38 -1.82 5.38 -38.90
C LEU A 38 -2.36 4.82 -37.59
N LEU A 39 -3.06 3.69 -37.68
CA LEU A 39 -3.75 3.10 -36.54
C LEU A 39 -2.81 2.27 -35.65
N HIS A 40 -3.24 2.04 -34.42
CA HIS A 40 -2.70 1.04 -33.49
C HIS A 40 -1.23 1.27 -33.10
N ALA A 41 -0.84 2.54 -32.99
CA ALA A 41 0.53 2.99 -32.76
C ALA A 41 1.52 2.51 -33.83
N SER A 42 1.04 1.95 -34.95
CA SER A 42 1.85 1.18 -35.90
C SER A 42 2.70 0.07 -35.27
N TYR A 43 2.33 -0.43 -34.08
CA TYR A 43 3.20 -1.31 -33.30
C TYR A 43 3.57 -2.59 -34.09
N PRO A 44 4.86 -3.00 -34.13
CA PRO A 44 5.98 -2.51 -33.32
C PRO A 44 6.77 -1.34 -33.95
N PHE A 45 6.29 -0.72 -35.02
CA PHE A 45 6.97 0.35 -35.78
C PHE A 45 6.56 1.76 -35.32
N SER A 46 6.37 1.97 -34.01
CA SER A 46 5.87 3.23 -33.46
C SER A 46 6.83 4.40 -33.73
N LYS A 47 8.15 4.14 -33.73
CA LYS A 47 9.18 5.15 -34.01
C LYS A 47 9.13 5.63 -35.45
N GLU A 48 8.94 4.72 -36.41
CA GLU A 48 8.80 5.06 -37.81
C GLU A 48 7.52 5.86 -38.07
N ALA A 49 6.43 5.51 -37.41
CA ALA A 49 5.18 6.26 -37.48
C ALA A 49 5.34 7.68 -36.90
N SER A 50 6.02 7.79 -35.75
CA SER A 50 6.38 9.04 -35.10
C SER A 50 7.19 9.96 -36.04
N TYR A 51 8.19 9.40 -36.71
CA TYR A 51 8.98 10.10 -37.73
C TYR A 51 8.13 10.59 -38.91
N LEU A 52 7.22 9.76 -39.46
CA LEU A 52 6.37 10.20 -40.56
C LEU A 52 5.42 11.32 -40.15
N ALA A 53 4.85 11.27 -38.93
CA ALA A 53 3.98 12.33 -38.43
C ALA A 53 4.72 13.66 -38.20
N SER A 54 6.02 13.61 -37.88
CA SER A 54 6.84 14.81 -37.71
C SER A 54 7.22 15.46 -39.04
N VAL A 55 7.43 14.66 -40.09
CA VAL A 55 7.88 15.16 -41.41
C VAL A 55 6.71 15.51 -42.34
N TYR A 56 5.61 14.74 -42.31
CA TYR A 56 4.49 14.92 -43.24
C TYR A 56 3.30 15.58 -42.54
N SER A 57 2.85 16.72 -43.06
CA SER A 57 1.71 17.48 -42.50
C SER A 57 0.41 16.67 -42.47
N GLN A 58 0.23 15.77 -43.42
CA GLN A 58 -1.00 15.00 -43.60
C GLN A 58 -1.05 13.68 -42.82
N VAL A 59 -0.03 13.36 -42.01
CA VAL A 59 0.04 12.11 -41.24
C VAL A 59 -0.32 12.35 -39.76
N TYR A 60 -1.23 11.53 -39.25
CA TYR A 60 -1.74 11.51 -37.89
C TYR A 60 -1.60 10.10 -37.31
N LEU A 61 -1.54 9.98 -35.99
CA LEU A 61 -1.30 8.73 -35.27
C LEU A 61 -2.46 8.44 -34.33
N ASP A 62 -2.86 7.18 -34.26
CA ASP A 62 -3.83 6.68 -33.27
C ASP A 62 -3.25 5.46 -32.56
N PHE A 63 -3.32 5.40 -31.23
CA PHE A 63 -2.75 4.28 -30.44
C PHE A 63 -3.78 3.32 -29.85
N GLY A 64 -5.01 3.33 -30.37
CA GLY A 64 -6.16 2.71 -29.73
C GLY A 64 -6.03 1.23 -29.45
N LEU A 65 -5.79 0.41 -30.47
CA LEU A 65 -5.70 -1.04 -30.29
C LEU A 65 -4.50 -1.50 -29.46
N ALA A 66 -3.43 -0.72 -29.44
CA ALA A 66 -2.27 -1.01 -28.58
C ALA A 66 -2.69 -1.01 -27.09
N ILE A 67 -3.77 -0.31 -26.74
CA ILE A 67 -4.34 -0.22 -25.39
C ILE A 67 -5.79 -0.76 -25.39
N PRO A 68 -6.08 -1.94 -24.80
CA PRO A 68 -5.31 -2.57 -23.72
C PRO A 68 -4.53 -3.82 -24.14
N LYS A 69 -4.29 -4.07 -25.44
CA LYS A 69 -3.76 -5.36 -25.91
C LYS A 69 -2.29 -5.62 -25.56
N LEU A 70 -1.46 -4.58 -25.45
CA LEU A 70 -0.06 -4.73 -25.05
C LEU A 70 0.08 -4.88 -23.53
N SER A 71 1.23 -5.41 -23.09
CA SER A 71 1.60 -5.36 -21.67
C SER A 71 1.67 -3.90 -21.18
N VAL A 72 1.58 -3.67 -19.87
CA VAL A 72 1.65 -2.29 -19.31
C VAL A 72 2.90 -1.54 -19.80
N GLN A 73 4.05 -2.21 -19.83
CA GLN A 73 5.28 -1.61 -20.35
C GLN A 73 5.25 -1.43 -21.87
N GLY A 74 4.65 -2.37 -22.61
CA GLY A 74 4.45 -2.23 -24.06
C GLY A 74 3.55 -1.02 -24.40
N MET A 75 2.48 -0.79 -23.64
CA MET A 75 1.60 0.37 -23.81
C MET A 75 2.35 1.69 -23.55
N ILE A 76 3.09 1.76 -22.43
CA ILE A 76 3.90 2.94 -22.08
C ILE A 76 4.98 3.19 -23.14
N SER A 77 5.73 2.16 -23.53
CA SER A 77 6.81 2.27 -24.52
C SER A 77 6.27 2.73 -25.87
N SER A 78 5.16 2.15 -26.34
CA SER A 78 4.57 2.52 -27.63
C SER A 78 4.13 3.98 -27.64
N LEU A 79 3.47 4.45 -26.58
CA LEU A 79 3.07 5.86 -26.51
C LEU A 79 4.28 6.81 -26.40
N LYS A 80 5.31 6.45 -25.62
CA LYS A 80 6.56 7.22 -25.57
C LYS A 80 7.20 7.35 -26.95
N GLU A 81 7.32 6.24 -27.68
CA GLU A 81 7.89 6.24 -29.04
C GLU A 81 7.08 7.11 -30.02
N LEU A 82 5.75 7.12 -29.90
CA LEU A 82 4.91 8.02 -30.70
C LEU A 82 5.15 9.48 -30.36
N LEU A 83 5.26 9.84 -29.07
CA LEU A 83 5.43 11.22 -28.63
C LEU A 83 6.87 11.74 -28.77
N GLU A 84 7.83 10.86 -29.03
CA GLU A 84 9.25 11.23 -29.20
C GLU A 84 9.48 12.24 -30.33
N LEU A 85 8.80 12.09 -31.47
CA LEU A 85 8.93 12.98 -32.64
C LEU A 85 7.60 13.55 -33.12
N ALA A 86 6.49 12.84 -32.92
CA ALA A 86 5.21 13.28 -33.44
C ALA A 86 4.71 14.54 -32.73
N PRO A 87 4.24 15.55 -33.48
CA PRO A 87 3.56 16.69 -32.89
C PRO A 87 2.34 16.26 -32.07
N MET A 88 2.18 16.83 -30.87
CA MET A 88 1.10 16.48 -29.95
C MET A 88 -0.31 16.65 -30.55
N ASN A 89 -0.46 17.61 -31.47
CA ASN A 89 -1.71 17.87 -32.19
C ASN A 89 -2.02 16.88 -33.33
N LYS A 90 -1.18 15.85 -33.49
CA LYS A 90 -1.35 14.77 -34.49
C LYS A 90 -1.52 13.39 -33.88
N VAL A 91 -1.45 13.27 -32.56
CA VAL A 91 -1.60 11.99 -31.85
C VAL A 91 -2.98 11.91 -31.21
N MET A 92 -3.68 10.81 -31.41
CA MET A 92 -5.08 10.62 -30.99
C MET A 92 -5.27 9.28 -30.29
N PHE A 93 -6.36 9.19 -29.56
CA PHE A 93 -6.81 7.94 -28.95
C PHE A 93 -8.21 7.56 -29.46
N SER A 94 -8.34 6.33 -29.92
CA SER A 94 -9.59 5.60 -30.06
C SER A 94 -9.55 4.39 -29.13
N THR A 95 -10.67 3.87 -28.61
CA THR A 95 -10.58 2.68 -27.75
C THR A 95 -10.30 1.41 -28.52
N ASP A 96 -10.61 1.41 -29.82
CA ASP A 96 -10.70 0.24 -30.73
C ASP A 96 -11.40 -1.00 -30.14
N GLY A 97 -12.05 -0.85 -28.98
CA GLY A 97 -12.97 -1.80 -28.41
C GLY A 97 -14.13 -1.93 -29.38
N TYR A 98 -14.40 -3.16 -29.79
CA TYR A 98 -15.60 -3.51 -30.53
C TYR A 98 -16.21 -4.74 -29.85
N ALA A 99 -17.50 -4.99 -30.09
CA ALA A 99 -18.29 -6.10 -29.53
C ALA A 99 -18.70 -6.01 -28.04
N PHE A 100 -17.83 -5.65 -27.10
CA PHE A 100 -18.13 -5.72 -25.65
C PHE A 100 -17.91 -4.41 -24.90
N PRO A 101 -18.90 -3.87 -24.15
CA PRO A 101 -18.78 -2.63 -23.37
C PRO A 101 -17.56 -2.58 -22.43
N GLU A 102 -17.16 -3.73 -21.89
CA GLU A 102 -16.02 -3.90 -21.00
C GLU A 102 -14.69 -3.55 -21.68
N THR A 103 -14.56 -3.84 -22.97
CA THR A 103 -13.34 -3.51 -23.74
C THR A 103 -13.21 -2.01 -23.96
N TYR A 104 -14.33 -1.31 -24.20
CA TYR A 104 -14.37 0.15 -24.27
C TYR A 104 -13.99 0.78 -22.93
N TYR A 105 -14.60 0.31 -21.83
CA TYR A 105 -14.29 0.80 -20.49
C TYR A 105 -12.83 0.57 -20.11
N LEU A 106 -12.33 -0.65 -20.35
CA LEU A 106 -10.95 -1.01 -20.03
C LEU A 106 -9.94 -0.21 -20.86
N GLY A 107 -10.17 -0.09 -22.17
CA GLY A 107 -9.35 0.72 -23.07
C GLY A 107 -9.31 2.19 -22.64
N ALA A 108 -10.46 2.81 -22.40
CA ALA A 108 -10.54 4.21 -21.98
C ALA A 108 -9.89 4.45 -20.60
N ARG A 109 -10.08 3.53 -19.65
CA ARG A 109 -9.46 3.63 -18.31
C ARG A 109 -7.94 3.47 -18.39
N ARG A 110 -7.46 2.48 -19.14
CA ARG A 110 -6.02 2.21 -19.30
C ARG A 110 -5.31 3.29 -20.10
N ALA A 111 -5.94 3.84 -21.12
CA ALA A 111 -5.38 4.95 -21.89
C ALA A 111 -5.14 6.19 -21.02
N ARG A 112 -6.07 6.54 -20.13
CA ARG A 112 -5.87 7.65 -19.18
C ARG A 112 -4.67 7.43 -18.25
N ASP A 113 -4.52 6.21 -17.71
CA ASP A 113 -3.38 5.84 -16.85
C ASP A 113 -2.06 5.88 -17.62
N VAL A 114 -2.02 5.35 -18.84
CA VAL A 114 -0.81 5.34 -19.68
C VAL A 114 -0.42 6.76 -20.12
N VAL A 115 -1.38 7.56 -20.61
CA VAL A 115 -1.13 8.96 -21.00
C VAL A 115 -0.66 9.78 -19.79
N TYR A 116 -1.28 9.59 -18.62
CA TYR A 116 -0.83 10.24 -17.38
C TYR A 116 0.62 9.90 -17.07
N ARG A 117 1.01 8.61 -17.09
CA ARG A 117 2.39 8.20 -16.79
C ARG A 117 3.40 8.75 -17.78
N VAL A 118 3.06 8.76 -19.07
CA VAL A 118 3.97 9.26 -20.12
C VAL A 118 4.15 10.77 -20.01
N LEU A 119 3.05 11.53 -19.90
CA LEU A 119 3.12 12.99 -19.81
C LEU A 119 3.63 13.48 -18.44
N SER A 120 3.36 12.75 -17.35
CA SER A 120 3.94 13.05 -16.04
C SER A 120 5.45 12.87 -16.05
N ALA A 121 5.96 11.80 -16.69
CA ALA A 121 7.39 11.60 -16.86
C ALA A 121 8.01 12.74 -17.68
N ALA A 122 7.39 13.15 -18.79
CA ALA A 122 7.85 14.30 -19.58
C ALA A 122 7.85 15.61 -18.77
N CYS A 123 6.87 15.82 -17.88
CA CYS A 123 6.88 16.96 -16.96
C CYS A 123 7.99 16.89 -15.90
N GLU A 124 8.30 15.69 -15.40
CA GLU A 124 9.36 15.46 -14.41
C GLU A 124 10.75 15.66 -15.02
N ASP A 125 10.93 15.23 -16.26
CA ASP A 125 12.16 15.38 -17.04
C ASP A 125 12.36 16.83 -17.55
N GLY A 126 11.28 17.63 -17.55
CA GLY A 126 11.30 19.04 -17.95
C GLY A 126 11.03 19.29 -19.43
N ASP A 127 10.59 18.27 -20.16
CA ASP A 127 10.24 18.34 -21.58
C ASP A 127 8.91 19.08 -21.82
N LEU A 128 7.99 19.01 -20.85
CA LEU A 128 6.71 19.71 -20.87
C LEU A 128 6.45 20.44 -19.55
N SER A 129 5.81 21.60 -19.62
CA SER A 129 5.14 22.18 -18.47
C SER A 129 3.83 21.42 -18.17
N ILE A 130 3.34 21.55 -16.94
CA ILE A 130 2.05 20.97 -16.53
C ILE A 130 0.90 21.49 -17.43
N GLN A 131 0.94 22.76 -17.85
CA GLN A 131 -0.08 23.33 -18.73
C GLN A 131 -0.03 22.72 -20.13
N GLU A 132 1.18 22.51 -20.67
CA GLU A 132 1.36 21.83 -21.95
C GLU A 132 0.92 20.37 -21.87
N ALA A 133 1.18 19.69 -20.76
CA ALA A 133 0.70 18.33 -20.54
C ALA A 133 -0.84 18.25 -20.41
N ILE A 134 -1.48 19.19 -19.72
CA ILE A 134 -2.96 19.27 -19.67
C ILE A 134 -3.52 19.54 -21.06
N GLY A 135 -2.89 20.46 -21.81
CA GLY A 135 -3.23 20.72 -23.21
C GLY A 135 -3.11 19.46 -24.06
N ALA A 136 -2.01 18.73 -23.91
CA ALA A 136 -1.73 17.48 -24.61
C ALA A 136 -2.78 16.40 -24.32
N VAL A 137 -3.21 16.24 -23.06
CA VAL A 137 -4.30 15.32 -22.69
C VAL A 137 -5.57 15.70 -23.44
N GLU A 138 -5.94 16.98 -23.45
CA GLU A 138 -7.15 17.43 -24.13
C GLU A 138 -7.05 17.28 -25.66
N ASP A 139 -5.86 17.50 -26.23
CA ASP A 139 -5.60 17.31 -27.65
C ASP A 139 -5.72 15.83 -28.03
N ILE A 140 -5.04 14.94 -27.32
CA ILE A 140 -5.01 13.48 -27.56
C ILE A 140 -6.41 12.87 -27.46
N PHE A 141 -7.16 13.22 -26.40
CA PHE A 141 -8.47 12.60 -26.15
C PHE A 141 -9.64 13.32 -26.83
N ARG A 142 -9.46 14.54 -27.35
CA ARG A 142 -10.58 15.35 -27.83
C ARG A 142 -10.26 16.23 -29.03
N ARG A 143 -9.40 17.26 -28.87
CA ARG A 143 -9.31 18.35 -29.87
C ARG A 143 -8.79 17.85 -31.22
N ASN A 144 -7.82 16.93 -31.21
CA ASN A 144 -7.24 16.40 -32.45
C ASN A 144 -8.27 15.64 -33.29
N ALA A 145 -9.05 14.75 -32.66
CA ALA A 145 -10.11 14.03 -33.36
C ALA A 145 -11.22 14.97 -33.85
N MET A 146 -11.64 15.95 -33.03
CA MET A 146 -12.62 16.95 -33.44
C MET A 146 -12.17 17.74 -34.67
N HIS A 147 -10.90 18.18 -34.68
CA HIS A 147 -10.35 18.95 -35.78
C HIS A 147 -10.21 18.12 -37.07
N LEU A 148 -9.63 16.91 -36.94
CA LEU A 148 -9.38 16.03 -38.07
C LEU A 148 -10.68 15.53 -38.74
N TYR A 149 -11.65 15.09 -37.94
CA TYR A 149 -12.89 14.49 -38.42
C TYR A 149 -14.04 15.50 -38.57
N LYS A 150 -13.83 16.78 -38.23
CA LYS A 150 -14.84 17.86 -38.30
C LYS A 150 -16.12 17.52 -37.54
N LEU A 151 -15.97 17.00 -36.31
CA LEU A 151 -17.10 16.56 -35.49
C LEU A 151 -17.80 17.77 -34.83
N ASN A 152 -19.09 17.93 -35.11
CA ASN A 152 -19.95 18.93 -34.45
C ASN A 152 -20.63 18.30 -33.24
N VAL A 153 -20.03 18.43 -32.05
CA VAL A 153 -20.69 18.01 -30.80
C VAL A 153 -21.49 19.21 -30.28
N ALA A 154 -22.81 19.06 -30.14
CA ALA A 154 -23.65 20.08 -29.51
C ALA A 154 -23.11 20.36 -28.09
N ASN A 155 -22.86 21.63 -27.77
CA ASN A 155 -22.46 22.05 -26.43
C ASN A 155 -23.58 21.75 -25.43
N GLY A 156 -23.57 20.54 -24.87
CA GLY A 156 -24.24 20.25 -23.61
C GLY A 156 -23.61 21.14 -22.55
N SER A 157 -24.40 22.06 -22.00
CA SER A 157 -23.98 23.00 -20.98
C SER A 157 -23.42 22.28 -19.75
N VAL A 158 -22.09 22.24 -19.64
CA VAL A 158 -21.41 22.23 -18.35
C VAL A 158 -21.14 23.70 -18.01
N SER A 159 -22.16 24.36 -17.48
CA SER A 159 -22.02 25.71 -16.94
C SER A 159 -21.29 25.63 -15.60
N GLN A 160 -19.97 25.79 -15.64
CA GLN A 160 -19.22 26.57 -14.65
C GLN A 160 -17.85 26.89 -15.25
N ILE A 161 -17.83 27.93 -16.08
CA ILE A 161 -16.62 28.71 -16.34
C ILE A 161 -16.42 29.56 -15.10
N THR A 162 -15.53 29.11 -14.20
CA THR A 162 -14.91 30.04 -13.25
C THR A 162 -13.79 30.73 -14.00
N THR A 163 -13.97 32.02 -14.23
CA THR A 163 -13.05 32.95 -14.87
C THR A 163 -11.64 32.77 -14.30
N ILE A 164 -10.71 32.25 -15.11
CA ILE A 164 -9.28 32.30 -14.79
C ILE A 164 -8.85 33.75 -15.03
N VAL A 165 -8.91 34.53 -13.96
CA VAL A 165 -8.28 35.84 -13.90
C VAL A 165 -6.78 35.61 -13.73
N ASP A 166 -6.05 36.25 -14.63
CA ASP A 166 -4.61 36.47 -14.66
C ASP A 166 -4.02 36.57 -13.24
N ASN A 167 -3.24 35.57 -12.87
CA ASN A 167 -2.33 35.62 -11.73
C ASN A 167 -1.12 34.77 -12.10
N SER A 168 0.00 35.44 -12.32
CA SER A 168 1.35 34.87 -12.25
C SER A 168 1.44 33.88 -11.09
N LEU A 169 1.40 32.58 -11.39
CA LEU A 169 1.45 31.53 -10.39
C LEU A 169 2.48 30.49 -10.77
N SER A 170 3.67 30.69 -10.16
CA SER A 170 4.36 29.68 -9.37
C SER A 170 3.51 28.42 -9.09
N LEU A 171 4.14 27.25 -9.11
CA LEU A 171 3.71 25.98 -8.51
C LEU A 171 3.05 26.13 -7.10
N SER A 172 1.83 26.66 -6.98
CA SER A 172 1.21 26.97 -5.68
C SER A 172 -0.32 26.90 -5.65
N TYR A 173 -0.96 25.96 -6.37
CA TYR A 173 -2.44 25.87 -6.39
C TYR A 173 -3.08 24.50 -6.19
N VAL A 174 -2.38 23.58 -5.52
CA VAL A 174 -3.03 22.61 -4.59
C VAL A 174 -2.58 22.89 -3.13
N GLU A 175 -1.57 23.74 -2.95
CA GLU A 175 -0.89 24.02 -1.68
C GLU A 175 -1.54 25.11 -0.82
N LYS A 176 -2.63 25.76 -1.24
CA LYS A 176 -3.18 26.92 -0.51
C LYS A 176 -4.00 26.57 0.74
N ASP A 177 -4.51 25.35 0.83
CA ASP A 177 -5.28 24.92 2.02
C ASP A 177 -4.49 24.04 2.98
N VAL A 178 -3.31 23.54 2.57
CA VAL A 178 -2.47 22.71 3.44
C VAL A 178 -1.47 23.61 4.14
N LEU A 179 -1.56 23.71 5.46
CA LEU A 179 -0.61 24.45 6.28
C LEU A 179 0.64 23.62 6.56
N PHE A 180 0.46 22.33 6.85
CA PHE A 180 1.53 21.46 7.30
C PHE A 180 1.48 20.07 6.69
N VAL A 181 2.66 19.51 6.44
CA VAL A 181 2.85 18.10 6.08
C VAL A 181 3.65 17.40 7.18
N ARG A 182 3.06 16.36 7.76
CA ARG A 182 3.66 15.50 8.78
C ARG A 182 4.47 14.41 8.11
N ILE A 183 5.79 14.49 8.19
CA ILE A 183 6.69 13.41 7.79
C ILE A 183 6.78 12.43 8.97
N VAL A 184 6.18 11.26 8.83
CA VAL A 184 6.06 10.25 9.89
C VAL A 184 7.01 9.10 9.66
N TRP A 185 7.64 8.63 10.73
CA TRP A 185 8.36 7.37 10.76
C TRP A 185 7.97 6.60 12.02
N ASN A 186 8.16 5.29 11.97
CA ASN A 186 8.03 4.44 13.15
C ASN A 186 9.41 4.05 13.64
N ASP A 187 9.68 4.26 14.92
CA ASP A 187 10.99 3.90 15.50
C ASP A 187 11.07 2.42 15.87
N ALA A 188 12.23 1.98 16.40
CA ALA A 188 12.45 0.60 16.79
C ALA A 188 11.54 0.15 17.96
N SER A 189 11.06 1.08 18.78
CA SER A 189 10.15 0.82 19.90
C SER A 189 8.67 0.78 19.50
N GLY A 190 8.36 0.93 18.20
CA GLY A 190 7.00 0.96 17.67
C GLY A 190 6.27 2.29 17.89
N GLN A 191 6.97 3.35 18.29
CA GLN A 191 6.39 4.69 18.43
C GLN A 191 6.37 5.43 17.09
N HIS A 192 5.18 5.92 16.75
CA HIS A 192 4.99 6.83 15.63
C HIS A 192 5.58 8.20 16.01
N ARG A 193 6.56 8.66 15.24
CA ARG A 193 7.20 9.96 15.41
C ARG A 193 7.00 10.78 14.17
N CYS A 194 6.99 12.11 14.32
CA CYS A 194 6.79 13.00 13.18
C CYS A 194 7.70 14.23 13.23
N ARG A 195 7.98 14.76 12.04
CA ARG A 195 8.41 16.14 11.84
C ARG A 195 7.38 16.86 10.99
N VAL A 196 6.87 17.96 11.52
CA VAL A 196 5.89 18.80 10.86
C VAL A 196 6.63 19.84 10.03
N ILE A 197 6.39 19.86 8.72
CA ILE A 197 7.03 20.78 7.78
C ILE A 197 5.95 21.70 7.20
N PRO A 198 6.13 23.04 7.21
CA PRO A 198 5.23 23.95 6.50
C PRO A 198 5.10 23.55 5.04
N ALA A 199 3.89 23.54 4.49
CA ALA A 199 3.61 22.98 3.16
C ALA A 199 4.53 23.55 2.06
N GLY A 200 4.72 24.87 2.03
CA GLY A 200 5.63 25.49 1.06
C GLY A 200 7.06 24.92 1.11
N ARG A 201 7.62 24.70 2.31
CA ARG A 201 8.95 24.07 2.46
C ARG A 201 8.92 22.58 2.08
N PHE A 202 7.82 21.89 2.40
CA PHE A 202 7.66 20.49 2.06
C PHE A 202 7.69 20.28 0.54
N TYR A 203 6.84 20.99 -0.17
CA TYR A 203 6.69 20.84 -1.61
C TYR A 203 7.82 21.45 -2.44
N ASP A 204 8.46 22.51 -1.95
CA ASP A 204 9.64 23.09 -2.60
C ASP A 204 10.85 22.16 -2.49
N ILE A 205 11.21 21.74 -1.26
CA ILE A 205 12.51 21.08 -1.00
C ILE A 205 12.34 19.71 -0.34
N ALA A 206 11.62 19.61 0.77
CA ALA A 206 11.71 18.44 1.64
C ALA A 206 11.11 17.15 1.04
N ARG A 207 10.13 17.23 0.13
CA ARG A 207 9.61 16.05 -0.59
C ARG A 207 10.66 15.36 -1.46
N LYS A 208 11.64 16.12 -2.00
CA LYS A 208 12.70 15.59 -2.87
C LYS A 208 14.00 15.31 -2.11
N LYS A 209 14.36 16.18 -1.17
CA LYS A 209 15.66 16.13 -0.48
C LYS A 209 15.59 15.49 0.91
N GLY A 210 14.38 15.26 1.42
CA GLY A 210 14.14 14.77 2.77
C GLY A 210 14.50 15.77 3.86
N VAL A 211 14.35 15.33 5.11
CA VAL A 211 14.65 16.11 6.32
C VAL A 211 15.67 15.35 7.17
N GLY A 212 16.68 16.05 7.68
CA GLY A 212 17.73 15.45 8.51
C GLY A 212 17.19 14.97 9.86
N LEU A 213 17.59 13.79 10.32
CA LEU A 213 17.26 13.23 11.63
C LEU A 213 18.50 12.58 12.24
N THR A 214 18.75 12.80 13.53
CA THR A 214 19.89 12.19 14.22
C THR A 214 19.73 10.66 14.35
N PHE A 215 20.84 9.92 14.33
CA PHE A 215 20.81 8.47 14.49
C PHE A 215 20.22 8.02 15.83
N ALA A 216 20.43 8.79 16.90
CA ALA A 216 19.84 8.52 18.23
C ALA A 216 18.31 8.32 18.18
N SER A 217 17.60 8.94 17.22
CA SER A 217 16.15 8.84 17.12
C SER A 217 15.63 7.41 16.88
N MET A 218 16.44 6.51 16.33
CA MET A 218 16.07 5.09 16.21
C MET A 218 16.43 4.27 17.46
N GLY A 219 17.29 4.79 18.34
CA GLY A 219 17.63 4.16 19.61
C GLY A 219 16.73 4.57 20.77
N MET A 220 15.85 5.58 20.59
CA MET A 220 14.98 6.09 21.65
C MET A 220 14.04 5.00 22.18
N SER A 221 13.85 4.97 23.50
CA SER A 221 12.88 4.09 24.13
C SER A 221 11.45 4.64 24.01
N SER A 222 10.46 3.82 24.38
CA SER A 222 9.06 4.21 24.42
C SER A 222 8.68 5.05 25.65
N PHE A 223 9.57 5.18 26.64
CA PHE A 223 9.27 5.80 27.94
C PHE A 223 10.29 6.86 28.40
N THR A 224 11.41 7.02 27.69
CA THR A 224 12.43 8.05 27.93
C THR A 224 12.89 8.70 26.63
N ASP A 225 13.13 10.01 26.67
CA ASP A 225 13.71 10.78 25.57
C ASP A 225 15.25 10.64 25.52
N GLY A 226 15.71 9.39 25.38
CA GLY A 226 17.13 9.06 25.26
C GLY A 226 17.34 7.70 24.61
N PRO A 227 18.46 7.50 23.88
CA PRO A 227 18.77 6.21 23.29
C PRO A 227 18.98 5.17 24.39
N ALA A 228 18.45 3.97 24.18
CA ALA A 228 18.64 2.84 25.08
C ALA A 228 20.11 2.40 25.13
N ASP A 229 20.52 1.88 26.28
CA ASP A 229 21.86 1.35 26.50
C ASP A 229 22.17 0.23 25.50
N GLY A 230 23.43 0.20 25.01
CA GLY A 230 23.90 -0.84 24.08
C GLY A 230 23.47 -0.66 22.62
N THR A 231 22.68 0.37 22.28
CA THR A 231 22.29 0.64 20.88
C THR A 231 23.45 1.16 20.01
N ASN A 232 24.47 1.77 20.62
CA ASN A 232 25.54 2.53 19.96
C ASN A 232 25.05 3.69 19.05
N LEU A 233 23.75 4.00 19.08
CA LEU A 233 23.16 5.11 18.34
C LEU A 233 23.22 6.37 19.20
N THR A 234 24.03 7.33 18.80
CA THR A 234 24.27 8.56 19.57
C THR A 234 23.76 9.79 18.82
N GLY A 235 23.88 10.97 19.44
CA GLY A 235 23.59 12.25 18.78
C GLY A 235 24.54 12.59 17.63
N VAL A 236 25.62 11.82 17.43
CA VAL A 236 26.59 12.03 16.36
C VAL A 236 26.15 11.30 15.09
N GLY A 237 26.02 12.05 14.00
CA GLY A 237 25.58 11.56 12.71
C GLY A 237 24.10 11.84 12.42
N GLU A 238 23.79 11.90 11.13
CA GLU A 238 22.47 12.25 10.62
C GLU A 238 22.09 11.33 9.46
N MET A 239 20.82 10.89 9.45
CA MET A 239 20.17 10.28 8.29
C MET A 239 19.13 11.24 7.71
N ARG A 240 18.64 10.95 6.52
CA ARG A 240 17.56 11.68 5.85
C ARG A 240 16.27 10.87 5.93
N LEU A 241 15.23 11.48 6.49
CA LEU A 241 13.85 11.07 6.31
C LEU A 241 13.40 11.52 4.91
N VAL A 242 13.26 10.58 4.00
CA VAL A 242 12.82 10.82 2.61
C VAL A 242 11.35 10.42 2.49
N PRO A 243 10.43 11.39 2.28
CA PRO A 243 9.00 11.10 2.13
C PRO A 243 8.73 10.14 0.97
N ASP A 244 7.89 9.15 1.23
CA ASP A 244 7.36 8.25 0.22
C ASP A 244 6.01 8.78 -0.26
N MET A 245 6.02 9.46 -1.39
CA MET A 245 4.84 10.16 -1.91
C MET A 245 3.69 9.23 -2.27
N SER A 246 3.91 7.92 -2.48
CA SER A 246 2.81 6.97 -2.68
C SER A 246 2.01 6.71 -1.40
N THR A 247 2.50 7.19 -0.26
CA THR A 247 1.82 7.09 1.04
C THR A 247 1.20 8.41 1.48
N LEU A 248 1.27 9.48 0.68
CA LEU A 248 0.72 10.78 1.06
C LEU A 248 -0.79 10.68 1.28
N LEU A 249 -1.23 11.10 2.47
CA LEU A 249 -2.62 11.10 2.89
C LEU A 249 -3.00 12.49 3.39
N ARG A 250 -4.06 13.08 2.83
CA ARG A 250 -4.71 14.24 3.44
C ARG A 250 -5.50 13.79 4.66
N LEU A 251 -5.25 14.40 5.81
CA LEU A 251 -5.77 13.89 7.09
C LEU A 251 -7.31 14.03 7.14
N PRO A 252 -8.08 12.94 7.27
CA PRO A 252 -9.55 13.02 7.34
C PRO A 252 -10.07 13.86 8.50
N TRP A 253 -9.31 13.97 9.58
CA TRP A 253 -9.66 14.72 10.79
C TRP A 253 -9.07 16.15 10.84
N SER A 254 -8.19 16.52 9.92
CA SER A 254 -7.56 17.86 9.85
C SER A 254 -7.49 18.31 8.39
N ARG A 255 -8.36 19.25 8.00
CA ARG A 255 -8.57 19.61 6.60
C ARG A 255 -7.37 20.29 5.96
N ASP A 256 -6.51 20.91 6.77
CA ASP A 256 -5.38 21.72 6.39
C ASP A 256 -4.03 21.03 6.65
N GLU A 257 -4.04 19.72 6.88
CA GLU A 257 -2.83 18.95 7.12
C GLU A 257 -2.79 17.67 6.29
N GLU A 258 -1.57 17.28 5.96
CA GLU A 258 -1.27 16.02 5.30
C GLU A 258 -0.26 15.22 6.11
N MET A 259 -0.20 13.92 5.85
CA MET A 259 0.74 13.00 6.45
C MET A 259 1.35 12.11 5.37
N VAL A 260 2.64 11.83 5.51
CA VAL A 260 3.40 10.97 4.60
C VAL A 260 4.36 10.13 5.40
N LEU A 261 4.46 8.84 5.08
CA LEU A 261 5.47 7.97 5.66
C LEU A 261 6.82 8.22 4.99
N ALA A 262 7.91 8.05 5.75
CA ALA A 262 9.26 8.28 5.24
C ALA A 262 10.14 7.03 5.31
N ASP A 263 10.99 6.91 4.29
CA ASP A 263 12.16 6.06 4.31
C ASP A 263 13.33 6.76 5.00
N MET A 264 14.24 5.98 5.55
CA MET A 264 15.45 6.48 6.21
C MET A 264 16.66 6.18 5.34
N GLN A 265 17.42 7.20 4.96
CA GLN A 265 18.55 7.08 4.04
C GLN A 265 19.82 7.72 4.61
N ILE A 266 20.98 7.07 4.44
CA ILE A 266 22.29 7.66 4.80
C ILE A 266 22.80 8.58 3.68
N ARG A 267 22.49 8.23 2.43
CA ARG A 267 22.79 9.02 1.23
C ARG A 267 21.60 8.90 0.27
N PRO A 268 21.41 9.84 -0.67
CA PRO A 268 20.34 9.74 -1.66
C PRO A 268 20.33 8.37 -2.35
N GLY A 269 19.19 7.67 -2.28
CA GLY A 269 19.01 6.32 -2.84
C GLY A 269 19.60 5.18 -2.01
N VAL A 270 20.33 5.47 -0.94
CA VAL A 270 20.96 4.47 -0.06
C VAL A 270 20.22 4.42 1.27
N ALA A 271 19.32 3.46 1.38
CA ALA A 271 18.59 3.21 2.62
C ALA A 271 19.53 2.89 3.78
N TRP A 272 19.21 3.43 4.95
CA TRP A 272 19.91 3.13 6.18
C TRP A 272 19.57 1.71 6.66
N GLU A 273 20.50 1.05 7.33
CA GLU A 273 20.33 -0.31 7.83
C GLU A 273 19.22 -0.43 8.89
N TYR A 274 19.00 0.64 9.67
CA TYR A 274 17.95 0.71 10.69
C TYR A 274 16.59 1.17 10.14
N CYS A 275 16.41 1.30 8.82
CA CYS A 275 15.13 1.68 8.23
C CYS A 275 14.11 0.52 8.28
N PRO A 276 13.02 0.59 9.07
CA PRO A 276 12.07 -0.51 9.20
C PRO A 276 11.36 -0.86 7.90
N ARG A 277 10.90 0.15 7.15
CA ARG A 277 10.24 -0.01 5.85
C ARG A 277 11.14 -0.73 4.84
N ASN A 278 12.44 -0.39 4.83
CA ASN A 278 13.42 -1.05 3.97
C ASN A 278 13.73 -2.48 4.42
N ALA A 279 13.77 -2.76 5.73
CA ALA A 279 13.96 -4.12 6.24
C ALA A 279 12.86 -5.06 5.72
N LEU A 280 11.60 -4.63 5.79
CA LEU A 280 10.48 -5.40 5.25
C LEU A 280 10.58 -5.59 3.72
N ARG A 281 10.85 -4.52 2.97
CA ARG A 281 11.03 -4.59 1.50
C ARG A 281 12.14 -5.55 1.08
N LYS A 282 13.25 -5.59 1.83
CA LYS A 282 14.37 -6.51 1.55
C LYS A 282 13.94 -7.97 1.68
N VAL A 283 13.30 -8.34 2.80
CA VAL A 283 12.93 -9.74 3.03
C VAL A 283 11.76 -10.18 2.13
N THR A 284 10.80 -9.30 1.83
CA THR A 284 9.73 -9.65 0.87
C THR A 284 10.26 -9.77 -0.55
N LYS A 285 11.28 -8.98 -0.92
CA LYS A 285 11.99 -9.17 -2.19
C LYS A 285 12.70 -10.52 -2.25
N VAL A 286 13.37 -10.96 -1.18
CA VAL A 286 13.98 -12.29 -1.12
C VAL A 286 12.92 -13.40 -1.27
N LEU A 287 11.77 -13.26 -0.60
CA LEU A 287 10.67 -14.21 -0.72
C LEU A 287 10.19 -14.34 -2.19
N LEU A 288 10.05 -13.21 -2.88
CA LEU A 288 9.66 -13.18 -4.29
C LEU A 288 10.75 -13.76 -5.20
N ASP A 289 12.00 -13.31 -5.05
CA ASP A 289 13.11 -13.70 -5.94
C ASP A 289 13.47 -15.20 -5.81
N GLU A 290 13.41 -15.77 -4.61
CA GLU A 290 13.79 -17.17 -4.36
C GLU A 290 12.64 -18.17 -4.52
N PHE A 291 11.40 -17.75 -4.25
CA PHE A 291 10.27 -18.67 -4.18
C PHE A 291 9.08 -18.30 -5.07
N ASN A 292 9.16 -17.18 -5.81
CA ASN A 292 8.10 -16.68 -6.69
C ASN A 292 6.75 -16.51 -5.97
N VAL A 293 6.77 -16.12 -4.70
CA VAL A 293 5.55 -15.86 -3.93
C VAL A 293 5.62 -14.51 -3.24
N THR A 294 4.47 -13.88 -3.10
CA THR A 294 4.25 -12.67 -2.31
C THR A 294 3.47 -13.02 -1.05
N MET A 295 3.59 -12.18 -0.02
CA MET A 295 2.82 -12.35 1.22
C MET A 295 1.76 -11.27 1.32
N MET A 296 0.53 -11.69 1.59
CA MET A 296 -0.57 -10.80 1.93
C MET A 296 -0.77 -10.80 3.45
N ALA A 297 -1.07 -9.65 4.02
CA ALA A 297 -1.30 -9.48 5.45
C ALA A 297 -2.57 -8.66 5.71
N GLY A 298 -3.39 -9.11 6.66
CA GLY A 298 -4.54 -8.38 7.20
C GLY A 298 -4.46 -8.34 8.73
N PHE A 299 -4.82 -7.21 9.32
CA PHE A 299 -4.68 -7.00 10.77
C PHE A 299 -6.04 -6.86 11.44
N GLU A 300 -6.23 -7.58 12.54
CA GLU A 300 -7.30 -7.37 13.53
C GLU A 300 -6.73 -6.44 14.61
N ASN A 301 -7.10 -5.17 14.61
CA ASN A 301 -6.47 -4.16 15.47
C ASN A 301 -7.41 -3.81 16.64
N GLU A 302 -7.13 -4.39 17.81
CA GLU A 302 -7.89 -4.13 19.03
C GLU A 302 -7.39 -2.86 19.74
N PHE A 303 -8.29 -2.13 20.38
CA PHE A 303 -7.96 -0.95 21.18
C PHE A 303 -9.01 -0.68 22.25
N TYR A 304 -8.60 0.07 23.28
CA TYR A 304 -9.50 0.55 24.32
C TYR A 304 -9.81 2.03 24.12
N LEU A 305 -11.09 2.37 24.26
CA LEU A 305 -11.52 3.75 24.50
C LEU A 305 -11.58 4.01 26.01
N ARG A 306 -11.05 5.16 26.42
CA ARG A 306 -11.05 5.62 27.82
C ARG A 306 -11.64 7.02 27.91
N LYS A 307 -12.56 7.22 28.85
CA LYS A 307 -13.16 8.52 29.16
C LYS A 307 -12.35 9.21 30.25
N LYS A 308 -12.20 10.52 30.12
CA LYS A 308 -11.61 11.35 31.17
C LYS A 308 -12.66 11.61 32.25
N LEU A 309 -12.36 11.22 33.49
CA LEU A 309 -13.15 11.55 34.67
C LEU A 309 -12.32 12.50 35.55
N VAL A 310 -12.87 13.67 35.83
CA VAL A 310 -12.28 14.63 36.76
C VAL A 310 -13.01 14.49 38.10
N SER A 311 -12.27 14.13 39.15
CA SER A 311 -12.78 14.02 40.51
C SER A 311 -11.88 14.82 41.46
N GLY A 312 -12.35 16.01 41.87
CA GLY A 312 -11.51 16.99 42.56
C GLY A 312 -10.34 17.43 41.69
N GLU A 313 -9.12 17.37 42.23
CA GLU A 313 -7.87 17.68 41.50
C GLU A 313 -7.30 16.49 40.72
N LYS A 314 -7.94 15.31 40.76
CA LYS A 314 -7.45 14.10 40.08
C LYS A 314 -8.16 13.90 38.75
N GLU A 315 -7.36 13.73 37.71
CA GLU A 315 -7.82 13.27 36.40
C GLU A 315 -7.55 11.77 36.28
N LEU A 316 -8.60 10.99 36.03
CA LEU A 316 -8.54 9.55 35.84
C LEU A 316 -9.04 9.17 34.45
N TRP A 317 -8.39 8.20 33.83
CA TRP A 317 -8.85 7.59 32.58
C TRP A 317 -9.59 6.28 32.89
N VAL A 318 -10.90 6.32 32.79
CA VAL A 318 -11.78 5.17 33.10
C VAL A 318 -12.25 4.48 31.81
N PRO A 319 -12.66 3.20 31.87
CA PRO A 319 -13.26 2.51 30.72
C PRO A 319 -14.39 3.32 30.06
N TYR A 320 -14.49 3.26 28.74
CA TYR A 320 -15.58 3.93 28.00
C TYR A 320 -16.96 3.35 28.34
N ASP A 321 -17.04 2.04 28.50
CA ASP A 321 -18.18 1.28 28.97
C ASP A 321 -17.72 0.02 29.73
N ASN A 322 -18.65 -0.80 30.22
CA ASN A 322 -18.38 -2.07 30.91
C ASN A 322 -19.22 -3.24 30.36
N THR A 323 -19.58 -3.16 29.07
CA THR A 323 -20.46 -4.15 28.43
C THR A 323 -19.69 -5.41 28.02
N PRO A 324 -20.38 -6.56 27.84
CA PRO A 324 -19.72 -7.79 27.42
C PRO A 324 -19.37 -7.81 25.92
N TYR A 325 -18.55 -8.79 25.54
CA TYR A 325 -18.15 -9.09 24.16
C TYR A 325 -19.32 -9.05 23.16
N CYS A 326 -19.11 -8.42 22.00
CA CYS A 326 -20.10 -8.26 20.92
C CYS A 326 -21.44 -7.62 21.34
N SER A 327 -21.45 -6.79 22.39
CA SER A 327 -22.67 -6.10 22.81
C SER A 327 -23.10 -5.02 21.80
N THR A 328 -24.37 -5.08 21.38
CA THR A 328 -24.99 -4.04 20.54
C THR A 328 -25.01 -2.69 21.24
N THR A 329 -25.24 -2.68 22.56
CA THR A 329 -25.26 -1.45 23.37
C THR A 329 -23.89 -0.77 23.43
N ALA A 330 -22.78 -1.51 23.47
CA ALA A 330 -21.44 -0.90 23.40
C ALA A 330 -21.22 -0.22 22.05
N PHE A 331 -21.59 -0.92 20.97
CA PHE A 331 -21.47 -0.38 19.61
C PHE A 331 -22.30 0.90 19.46
N ASP A 332 -23.57 0.89 19.89
CA ASP A 332 -24.43 2.07 19.87
C ASP A 332 -23.87 3.21 20.70
N GLY A 333 -23.34 2.90 21.89
CA GLY A 333 -22.74 3.87 22.80
C GLY A 333 -21.46 4.53 22.27
N ALA A 334 -20.71 3.87 21.40
CA ALA A 334 -19.51 4.40 20.75
C ALA A 334 -19.73 4.75 19.26
N SER A 335 -20.97 4.66 18.77
CA SER A 335 -21.30 4.71 17.34
C SER A 335 -20.79 5.96 16.62
N SER A 336 -20.90 7.15 17.23
CA SER A 336 -20.40 8.40 16.63
C SER A 336 -18.89 8.36 16.37
N ILE A 337 -18.12 7.80 17.31
CA ILE A 337 -16.67 7.64 17.20
C ILE A 337 -16.36 6.60 16.13
N LEU A 338 -17.00 5.42 16.21
CA LEU A 338 -16.72 4.30 15.32
C LEU A 338 -17.13 4.58 13.87
N GLN A 339 -18.24 5.29 13.63
CA GLN A 339 -18.66 5.70 12.29
C GLN A 339 -17.70 6.73 11.69
N GLU A 340 -17.17 7.67 12.49
CA GLU A 340 -16.17 8.63 12.02
C GLU A 340 -14.81 7.94 11.76
N VAL A 341 -14.40 7.00 12.61
CA VAL A 341 -13.23 6.13 12.37
C VAL A 341 -13.39 5.38 11.05
N TYR A 342 -14.51 4.69 10.84
CA TYR A 342 -14.80 3.96 9.60
C TYR A 342 -14.77 4.88 8.38
N SER A 343 -15.44 6.03 8.45
CA SER A 343 -15.48 7.00 7.35
C SER A 343 -14.09 7.57 7.03
N SER A 344 -13.27 7.80 8.05
CA SER A 344 -11.89 8.28 7.90
C SER A 344 -10.96 7.22 7.31
N LEU A 345 -11.08 5.96 7.75
CA LEU A 345 -10.35 4.82 7.17
C LEU A 345 -10.71 4.64 5.69
N LYS A 346 -12.02 4.72 5.36
CA LYS A 346 -12.50 4.64 3.99
C LYS A 346 -11.96 5.78 3.12
N ALA A 347 -11.92 7.01 3.64
CA ALA A 347 -11.34 8.17 2.95
C ALA A 347 -9.82 8.02 2.73
N ALA A 348 -9.14 7.26 3.59
CA ALA A 348 -7.74 6.86 3.44
C ALA A 348 -7.54 5.60 2.58
N GLU A 349 -8.58 5.13 1.91
CA GLU A 349 -8.58 3.91 1.08
C GLU A 349 -8.18 2.62 1.84
N ILE A 350 -8.40 2.62 3.16
CA ILE A 350 -8.22 1.45 4.03
C ILE A 350 -9.57 0.75 4.19
N VAL A 351 -9.66 -0.47 3.67
CA VAL A 351 -10.90 -1.26 3.72
C VAL A 351 -11.03 -1.94 5.08
N VAL A 352 -12.13 -1.64 5.79
CA VAL A 352 -12.52 -2.30 7.03
C VAL A 352 -13.50 -3.43 6.70
N GLU A 353 -13.16 -4.65 7.10
CA GLU A 353 -14.00 -5.85 6.91
C GLU A 353 -14.97 -6.01 8.08
N GLN A 354 -14.52 -5.72 9.31
CA GLN A 354 -15.34 -5.88 10.51
C GLN A 354 -15.01 -4.83 11.56
N LEU A 355 -16.02 -4.47 12.35
CA LEU A 355 -15.91 -3.63 13.53
C LEU A 355 -16.87 -4.15 14.60
N HIS A 356 -16.39 -4.38 15.82
CA HIS A 356 -17.24 -4.81 16.94
C HIS A 356 -16.66 -4.42 18.31
N ALA A 357 -17.50 -4.54 19.33
CA ALA A 357 -17.07 -4.48 20.72
C ALA A 357 -16.35 -5.79 21.10
N GLU A 358 -15.23 -5.64 21.79
CA GLU A 358 -14.40 -6.75 22.26
C GLU A 358 -14.68 -7.08 23.73
N ALA A 359 -13.99 -8.08 24.27
CA ALA A 359 -14.29 -8.65 25.58
C ALA A 359 -13.92 -7.74 26.78
N GLY A 360 -12.98 -6.81 26.59
CA GLY A 360 -12.57 -5.86 27.62
C GLY A 360 -13.46 -4.63 27.74
N LYS A 361 -13.38 -3.96 28.89
CA LYS A 361 -14.25 -2.82 29.21
C LYS A 361 -13.93 -1.60 28.34
N GLY A 362 -14.83 -1.25 27.43
CA GLY A 362 -14.61 -0.21 26.42
C GLY A 362 -13.59 -0.61 25.36
N GLN A 363 -13.42 -1.92 25.11
CA GLN A 363 -12.55 -2.46 24.07
C GLN A 363 -13.33 -2.62 22.76
N PHE A 364 -12.67 -2.32 21.65
CA PHE A 364 -13.20 -2.47 20.31
C PHE A 364 -12.13 -3.06 19.39
N GLU A 365 -12.57 -3.71 18.32
CA GLU A 365 -11.70 -4.20 17.25
C GLU A 365 -12.10 -3.58 15.91
N VAL A 366 -11.09 -3.24 15.11
CA VAL A 366 -11.22 -2.91 13.69
C VAL A 366 -10.38 -3.90 12.89
N ALA A 367 -11.05 -4.78 12.13
CA ALA A 367 -10.41 -5.74 11.25
C ALA A 367 -10.23 -5.15 9.84
N LEU A 368 -8.98 -5.09 9.38
CA LEU A 368 -8.60 -4.53 8.09
C LEU A 368 -8.49 -5.63 7.04
N LYS A 369 -8.92 -5.32 5.81
CA LYS A 369 -8.76 -6.22 4.66
C LYS A 369 -7.29 -6.54 4.42
N TYR A 370 -7.01 -7.78 4.05
CA TYR A 370 -5.66 -8.16 3.66
C TYR A 370 -5.23 -7.44 2.37
N VAL A 371 -3.98 -6.98 2.36
CA VAL A 371 -3.31 -6.39 1.20
C VAL A 371 -1.86 -6.87 1.16
N LEU A 372 -1.08 -6.43 0.16
CA LEU A 372 0.35 -6.73 0.10
C LEU A 372 1.02 -6.37 1.43
N CYS A 373 1.85 -7.26 1.97
CA CYS A 373 2.41 -7.14 3.32
C CYS A 373 3.07 -5.78 3.62
N THR A 374 3.80 -5.19 2.66
CA THR A 374 4.41 -3.86 2.81
C THR A 374 3.35 -2.76 2.98
N LEU A 375 2.28 -2.83 2.19
CA LEU A 375 1.16 -1.89 2.27
C LEU A 375 0.36 -2.09 3.57
N ALA A 376 0.16 -3.33 4.00
CA ALA A 376 -0.57 -3.63 5.24
C ALA A 376 0.11 -3.00 6.46
N ALA A 377 1.46 -3.01 6.50
CA ALA A 377 2.23 -2.36 7.56
C ALA A 377 2.03 -0.83 7.57
N ASP A 378 2.02 -0.19 6.39
CA ASP A 378 1.76 1.25 6.23
C ASP A 378 0.31 1.60 6.63
N GLN A 379 -0.67 0.81 6.16
CA GLN A 379 -2.09 0.99 6.49
C GLN A 379 -2.36 0.86 7.98
N LEU A 380 -1.68 -0.06 8.69
CA LEU A 380 -1.83 -0.21 10.13
C LEU A 380 -1.35 1.03 10.91
N ILE A 381 -0.28 1.70 10.46
CA ILE A 381 0.18 2.97 11.04
C ILE A 381 -0.91 4.04 10.87
N TYR A 382 -1.41 4.21 9.65
CA TYR A 382 -2.48 5.15 9.35
C TYR A 382 -3.75 4.86 10.15
N ALA A 383 -4.17 3.60 10.24
CA ALA A 383 -5.35 3.21 10.97
C ALA A 383 -5.27 3.60 12.45
N ARG A 384 -4.11 3.38 13.08
CA ARG A 384 -3.89 3.78 14.48
C ARG A 384 -3.86 5.30 14.66
N GLU A 385 -3.28 6.05 13.72
CA GLU A 385 -3.32 7.53 13.75
C GLU A 385 -4.74 8.06 13.60
N ILE A 386 -5.54 7.48 12.70
CA ILE A 386 -6.96 7.78 12.50
C ILE A 386 -7.74 7.53 13.80
N ILE A 387 -7.64 6.32 14.35
CA ILE A 387 -8.37 5.93 15.56
C ILE A 387 -8.01 6.85 16.73
N LYS A 388 -6.72 7.12 16.96
CA LYS A 388 -6.26 8.02 18.03
C LYS A 388 -6.80 9.44 17.83
N SER A 389 -6.75 9.96 16.60
CA SER A 389 -7.13 11.34 16.32
C SER A 389 -8.64 11.55 16.41
N VAL A 390 -9.43 10.63 15.86
CA VAL A 390 -10.89 10.66 16.00
C VAL A 390 -11.29 10.51 17.46
N ALA A 391 -10.72 9.55 18.21
CA ALA A 391 -10.99 9.39 19.63
C ALA A 391 -10.73 10.71 20.41
N ARG A 392 -9.57 11.34 20.20
CA ARG A 392 -9.23 12.62 20.84
C ARG A 392 -10.21 13.74 20.47
N LYS A 393 -10.64 13.81 19.21
CA LYS A 393 -11.66 14.78 18.75
C LYS A 393 -12.98 14.62 19.51
N HIS A 394 -13.35 13.41 19.87
CA HIS A 394 -14.53 13.10 20.69
C HIS A 394 -14.28 13.17 22.20
N GLY A 395 -13.14 13.71 22.64
CA GLY A 395 -12.83 13.90 24.06
C GLY A 395 -12.47 12.62 24.82
N VAL A 396 -12.15 11.53 24.11
CA VAL A 396 -11.74 10.25 24.69
C VAL A 396 -10.35 9.87 24.23
N MET A 397 -9.71 8.95 24.95
CA MET A 397 -8.41 8.41 24.56
C MET A 397 -8.58 7.03 23.96
N ALA A 398 -8.05 6.81 22.75
CA ALA A 398 -7.79 5.45 22.26
C ALA A 398 -6.38 5.01 22.68
N THR A 399 -6.28 3.86 23.34
CA THR A 399 -5.01 3.22 23.69
C THR A 399 -4.94 1.83 23.09
N PHE A 400 -3.77 1.49 22.55
CA PHE A 400 -3.45 0.19 21.97
C PHE A 400 -2.49 -0.61 22.86
N LEU A 401 -2.27 -0.16 24.09
CA LEU A 401 -1.38 -0.83 25.02
C LEU A 401 -1.86 -2.29 25.22
N PRO A 402 -0.98 -3.32 25.16
CA PRO A 402 -1.42 -4.72 25.16
C PRO A 402 -2.22 -5.14 26.40
N LYS A 403 -1.96 -4.49 27.54
CA LYS A 403 -2.63 -4.73 28.81
C LYS A 403 -2.75 -3.39 29.56
N PRO A 404 -3.78 -2.58 29.28
CA PRO A 404 -3.92 -1.27 29.91
C PRO A 404 -4.43 -1.35 31.35
N ASP A 405 -5.15 -2.42 31.68
CA ASP A 405 -5.54 -2.79 33.04
C ASP A 405 -5.12 -4.24 33.27
N LEU A 406 -4.36 -4.51 34.33
CA LEU A 406 -3.88 -5.86 34.66
C LEU A 406 -5.03 -6.82 34.99
N ASN A 407 -6.19 -6.30 35.39
CA ASN A 407 -7.35 -7.09 35.79
C ASN A 407 -8.42 -7.23 34.68
N ASP A 408 -8.17 -6.69 33.49
CA ASP A 408 -9.10 -6.74 32.34
C ASP A 408 -8.50 -7.53 31.17
N MET A 409 -9.21 -7.65 30.05
CA MET A 409 -8.71 -8.35 28.86
C MET A 409 -7.47 -7.68 28.24
N GLY A 410 -6.71 -8.45 27.45
CA GLY A 410 -5.61 -7.91 26.66
C GLY A 410 -6.08 -7.28 25.36
N SER A 411 -5.24 -6.45 24.74
CA SER A 411 -5.44 -5.84 23.42
C SER A 411 -4.42 -6.41 22.43
N GLY A 412 -4.88 -7.22 21.48
CA GLY A 412 -4.08 -7.79 20.41
C GLY A 412 -3.97 -6.91 19.16
N CYS A 413 -3.08 -7.33 18.28
CA CYS A 413 -3.11 -6.90 16.88
C CYS A 413 -2.85 -8.13 16.00
N HIS A 414 -3.78 -9.10 16.00
CA HIS A 414 -3.58 -10.36 15.30
C HIS A 414 -3.33 -10.09 13.81
N VAL A 415 -2.47 -10.90 13.20
CA VAL A 415 -2.14 -10.76 11.79
C VAL A 415 -2.42 -12.05 11.04
N HIS A 416 -3.30 -11.95 10.05
CA HIS A 416 -3.63 -12.99 9.10
C HIS A 416 -2.69 -12.92 7.91
N LEU A 417 -2.05 -14.04 7.59
CA LEU A 417 -0.99 -14.15 6.60
C LEU A 417 -1.29 -15.27 5.61
N SER A 418 -1.08 -14.97 4.33
CA SER A 418 -1.21 -15.94 3.23
C SER A 418 -0.15 -15.69 2.16
N LEU A 419 0.16 -16.72 1.39
CA LEU A 419 1.14 -16.68 0.30
C LEU A 419 0.42 -16.71 -1.04
N TRP A 420 0.88 -15.90 -1.97
CA TRP A 420 0.23 -15.70 -3.27
C TRP A 420 1.25 -15.75 -4.40
N ASP A 421 0.90 -16.48 -5.45
CA ASP A 421 1.58 -16.42 -6.74
C ASP A 421 0.62 -15.74 -7.72
N ASN A 422 0.98 -14.56 -8.21
CA ASN A 422 0.09 -13.64 -8.92
C ASN A 422 -1.21 -13.38 -8.10
N ASP A 423 -2.36 -13.76 -8.64
CA ASP A 423 -3.68 -13.60 -8.02
C ASP A 423 -4.23 -14.92 -7.44
N GLN A 424 -3.37 -15.92 -7.23
CA GLN A 424 -3.76 -17.20 -6.64
C GLN A 424 -3.16 -17.37 -5.25
N ASN A 425 -4.01 -17.64 -4.26
CA ASN A 425 -3.57 -18.05 -2.94
C ASN A 425 -2.96 -19.47 -3.01
N VAL A 426 -1.64 -19.54 -2.87
CA VAL A 426 -0.86 -20.77 -2.89
C VAL A 426 -0.57 -21.32 -1.50
N PHE A 427 -1.13 -20.74 -0.45
CA PHE A 427 -1.12 -21.32 0.90
C PHE A 427 -2.06 -22.53 0.99
N MET A 428 -3.18 -22.48 0.28
CA MET A 428 -4.16 -23.56 0.19
C MET A 428 -3.60 -24.79 -0.51
N GLY A 429 -3.85 -25.97 0.06
CA GLY A 429 -3.55 -27.23 -0.62
C GLY A 429 -4.49 -27.50 -1.81
N SER A 430 -3.98 -28.16 -2.85
CA SER A 430 -4.79 -28.85 -3.86
C SER A 430 -4.99 -30.32 -3.46
N SER A 431 -6.17 -30.87 -3.75
CA SER A 431 -6.88 -31.97 -3.08
C SER A 431 -6.26 -33.37 -3.02
N GLU A 432 -4.96 -33.58 -3.29
CA GLU A 432 -4.43 -34.96 -3.41
C GLU A 432 -3.09 -35.28 -2.73
N SER A 433 -2.37 -34.34 -2.09
CA SER A 433 -1.11 -34.70 -1.40
C SER A 433 -0.64 -33.75 -0.28
N ASN A 434 -1.57 -33.13 0.43
CA ASN A 434 -1.28 -32.01 1.32
C ASN A 434 -1.68 -32.32 2.77
N PHE A 435 -0.67 -32.49 3.63
CA PHE A 435 -0.88 -32.66 5.08
C PHE A 435 -1.54 -31.39 5.64
N TYR A 436 -2.55 -31.59 6.49
CA TYR A 436 -3.26 -30.51 7.19
C TYR A 436 -3.98 -29.46 6.32
N GLY A 437 -4.21 -29.70 5.02
CA GLY A 437 -4.97 -28.78 4.16
C GLY A 437 -4.16 -27.58 3.62
N MET A 438 -2.85 -27.56 3.89
CA MET A 438 -1.91 -26.55 3.41
C MET A 438 -1.11 -27.07 2.22
N SER A 439 -0.73 -26.21 1.29
CA SER A 439 0.25 -26.57 0.29
C SER A 439 1.62 -26.85 0.91
N LYS A 440 2.51 -27.54 0.19
CA LYS A 440 3.90 -27.75 0.62
C LYS A 440 4.65 -26.43 0.89
N VAL A 441 4.34 -25.36 0.14
CA VAL A 441 4.97 -24.04 0.36
C VAL A 441 4.40 -23.39 1.63
N GLY A 442 3.08 -23.46 1.84
CA GLY A 442 2.43 -22.95 3.04
C GLY A 442 2.90 -23.66 4.31
N GLU A 443 2.97 -24.99 4.28
CA GLU A 443 3.42 -25.81 5.41
C GLU A 443 4.86 -25.48 5.81
N LYS A 444 5.79 -25.45 4.84
CA LYS A 444 7.20 -25.15 5.10
C LYS A 444 7.42 -23.72 5.60
N PHE A 445 6.68 -22.76 5.04
CA PHE A 445 6.74 -21.37 5.49
C PHE A 445 6.24 -21.28 6.94
N LEU A 446 5.08 -21.85 7.25
CA LEU A 446 4.54 -21.88 8.61
C LEU A 446 5.44 -22.65 9.57
N ALA A 447 6.12 -23.73 9.12
CA ALA A 447 7.11 -24.45 9.91
C ALA A 447 8.31 -23.56 10.30
N GLY A 448 8.76 -22.70 9.38
CA GLY A 448 9.77 -21.68 9.67
C GLY A 448 9.32 -20.68 10.72
N VAL A 449 8.12 -20.14 10.56
CA VAL A 449 7.52 -19.21 11.55
C VAL A 449 7.36 -19.89 12.91
N TYR A 450 6.89 -21.14 12.96
CA TYR A 450 6.77 -21.92 14.18
C TYR A 450 8.11 -22.13 14.87
N TYR A 451 9.13 -22.55 14.12
CA TYR A 451 10.47 -22.81 14.65
C TYR A 451 11.09 -21.56 15.28
N HIS A 452 10.93 -20.41 14.62
CA HIS A 452 11.50 -19.14 15.06
C HIS A 452 10.58 -18.34 15.98
N LEU A 453 9.37 -18.84 16.30
CA LEU A 453 8.36 -18.07 17.03
C LEU A 453 8.91 -17.41 18.30
N PRO A 454 9.68 -18.07 19.18
CA PRO A 454 10.25 -17.42 20.36
C PRO A 454 11.13 -16.20 20.05
N SER A 455 11.87 -16.24 18.93
CA SER A 455 12.71 -15.11 18.49
C SER A 455 11.89 -14.02 17.77
N VAL A 456 10.84 -14.41 17.05
CA VAL A 456 9.91 -13.48 16.38
C VAL A 456 9.16 -12.61 17.40
N LEU A 457 8.86 -13.14 18.59
CA LEU A 457 8.22 -12.39 19.66
C LEU A 457 8.97 -11.12 20.07
N ALA A 458 10.30 -11.08 19.91
CA ALA A 458 11.08 -9.86 20.18
C ALA A 458 10.69 -8.69 19.26
N PHE A 459 10.01 -8.95 18.13
CA PHE A 459 9.54 -7.94 17.19
C PHE A 459 8.01 -7.80 17.19
N THR A 460 7.26 -8.86 17.48
CA THR A 460 5.78 -8.85 17.45
C THR A 460 5.14 -8.59 18.82
N ALA A 461 5.88 -8.79 19.90
CA ALA A 461 5.48 -8.58 21.29
C ALA A 461 6.65 -7.97 22.11
N PRO A 462 7.20 -6.82 21.71
CA PRO A 462 8.52 -6.37 22.16
C PRO A 462 8.56 -5.77 23.58
N HIS A 463 7.41 -5.56 24.21
CA HIS A 463 7.33 -4.81 25.47
C HIS A 463 7.07 -5.74 26.66
N PRO A 464 7.60 -5.50 27.87
CA PRO A 464 7.24 -6.29 29.05
C PRO A 464 5.72 -6.42 29.27
N ASN A 465 4.98 -5.36 28.95
CA ASN A 465 3.52 -5.35 28.99
C ASN A 465 2.85 -6.29 27.97
N SER A 466 3.50 -6.58 26.84
CA SER A 466 3.07 -7.61 25.87
C SER A 466 2.95 -8.97 26.54
N TYR A 467 3.88 -9.31 27.43
CA TYR A 467 3.87 -10.59 28.14
C TYR A 467 2.81 -10.62 29.27
N ASN A 468 2.36 -9.47 29.79
CA ASN A 468 1.17 -9.42 30.66
C ASN A 468 -0.13 -9.73 29.88
N ARG A 469 -0.15 -9.46 28.57
CA ARG A 469 -1.22 -9.91 27.67
C ARG A 469 -1.10 -11.40 27.34
N ILE A 470 0.10 -11.87 27.00
CA ILE A 470 0.36 -13.26 26.57
C ILE A 470 0.32 -14.19 27.78
N GLN A 471 -0.89 -14.58 28.18
CA GLN A 471 -1.16 -15.46 29.31
C GLN A 471 -2.14 -16.58 28.92
N PRO A 472 -2.07 -17.76 29.55
CA PRO A 472 -3.03 -18.83 29.33
C PRO A 472 -4.49 -18.38 29.48
N ASN A 473 -5.41 -18.93 28.66
CA ASN A 473 -6.85 -18.68 28.72
C ASN A 473 -7.29 -17.25 28.39
N THR A 474 -6.47 -16.55 27.59
CA THR A 474 -6.77 -15.17 27.14
C THR A 474 -6.79 -15.04 25.62
N TRP A 475 -6.78 -16.17 24.89
CA TRP A 475 -6.71 -16.20 23.42
C TRP A 475 -5.57 -15.37 22.83
N SER A 476 -4.44 -15.28 23.54
CA SER A 476 -3.31 -14.41 23.17
C SER A 476 -2.08 -15.17 22.65
N GLY A 477 -2.15 -16.50 22.59
CA GLY A 477 -1.07 -17.34 22.06
C GLY A 477 0.04 -17.64 23.07
N ALA A 478 -0.30 -18.07 24.29
CA ALA A 478 0.66 -18.26 25.38
C ALA A 478 1.46 -19.57 25.37
N TYR A 479 1.33 -20.41 24.33
CA TYR A 479 1.95 -21.72 24.23
C TYR A 479 2.79 -21.87 22.97
N LEU A 480 3.87 -22.64 22.96
CA LEU A 480 4.65 -22.90 21.74
C LEU A 480 3.95 -23.98 20.89
N CYS A 481 2.89 -23.61 20.18
CA CYS A 481 2.12 -24.54 19.37
C CYS A 481 1.51 -23.88 18.14
N TRP A 482 0.95 -24.72 17.27
CA TRP A 482 0.04 -24.29 16.23
C TRP A 482 -1.19 -25.21 16.23
N GLY A 483 -2.30 -24.74 15.68
CA GLY A 483 -3.52 -25.55 15.60
C GLY A 483 -4.55 -25.02 14.62
N LYS A 484 -5.35 -25.96 14.10
CA LYS A 484 -6.50 -25.65 13.23
C LYS A 484 -7.63 -25.05 14.03
N GLU A 485 -8.03 -23.83 13.68
CA GLU A 485 -9.09 -23.08 14.36
C GLU A 485 -8.91 -22.97 15.89
N ASN A 486 -7.68 -23.17 16.38
CA ASN A 486 -7.38 -23.13 17.80
C ASN A 486 -7.02 -21.70 18.22
N ARG A 487 -7.99 -20.99 18.80
CA ARG A 487 -7.82 -19.59 19.24
C ARG A 487 -6.85 -19.40 20.41
N GLU A 488 -6.44 -20.46 21.10
CA GLU A 488 -5.40 -20.39 22.14
C GLU A 488 -3.98 -20.56 21.57
N ALA A 489 -3.84 -21.11 20.37
CA ALA A 489 -2.54 -21.26 19.73
C ALA A 489 -2.03 -19.91 19.22
N PRO A 490 -0.74 -19.56 19.39
CA PRO A 490 -0.18 -18.35 18.79
C PRO A 490 -0.19 -18.41 17.27
N LEU A 491 -0.12 -19.61 16.68
CA LEU A 491 -0.25 -19.84 15.25
C LEU A 491 -1.54 -20.61 14.98
N ARG A 492 -2.58 -19.90 14.58
CA ARG A 492 -3.88 -20.49 14.25
C ARG A 492 -4.01 -20.58 12.73
N THR A 493 -4.19 -21.77 12.18
CA THR A 493 -4.58 -21.89 10.77
C THR A 493 -6.09 -21.73 10.64
N ALA A 494 -6.53 -20.94 9.67
CA ALA A 494 -7.94 -20.60 9.49
C ALA A 494 -8.39 -20.63 8.03
N CYS A 495 -9.71 -20.73 7.86
CA CYS A 495 -10.39 -20.61 6.57
C CYS A 495 -11.58 -19.66 6.65
N PRO A 496 -11.74 -18.74 5.68
CA PRO A 496 -12.93 -17.92 5.62
C PRO A 496 -14.15 -18.77 5.22
N PRO A 497 -15.37 -18.32 5.56
CA PRO A 497 -16.60 -18.95 5.10
C PRO A 497 -16.59 -19.13 3.57
N GLY A 498 -17.00 -20.32 3.10
CA GLY A 498 -17.05 -20.67 1.67
C GLY A 498 -15.82 -21.43 1.15
N VAL A 499 -14.76 -21.57 1.94
CA VAL A 499 -13.65 -22.50 1.65
C VAL A 499 -13.97 -23.88 2.26
N PRO A 500 -13.69 -25.01 1.57
CA PRO A 500 -13.83 -26.34 2.15
C PRO A 500 -13.12 -26.48 3.51
N LEU A 501 -13.81 -27.10 4.48
CA LEU A 501 -13.37 -27.20 5.89
C LEU A 501 -12.02 -27.92 6.08
N ASP A 502 -11.61 -28.71 5.11
CA ASP A 502 -10.37 -29.49 5.12
C ASP A 502 -9.16 -28.71 4.64
N LEU A 503 -9.36 -27.59 3.93
CA LEU A 503 -8.29 -26.71 3.45
C LEU A 503 -7.92 -25.65 4.48
N VAL A 504 -6.78 -25.00 4.27
CA VAL A 504 -6.29 -23.86 5.05
C VAL A 504 -5.88 -22.75 4.10
N SER A 505 -6.51 -21.57 4.20
CA SER A 505 -6.23 -20.45 3.29
C SER A 505 -5.21 -19.45 3.82
N ASN A 506 -5.08 -19.39 5.14
CA ASN A 506 -4.17 -18.48 5.81
C ASN A 506 -3.81 -19.05 7.19
N PHE A 507 -2.79 -18.47 7.79
CA PHE A 507 -2.55 -18.62 9.22
C PHE A 507 -2.62 -17.26 9.89
N GLU A 508 -2.89 -17.25 11.19
CA GLU A 508 -3.04 -16.09 12.05
C GLU A 508 -1.96 -16.17 13.11
N ILE A 509 -1.20 -15.09 13.29
CA ILE A 509 -0.31 -14.92 14.43
C ILE A 509 -1.02 -14.10 15.50
N LYS A 510 -1.37 -14.75 16.61
CA LYS A 510 -2.07 -14.13 17.75
C LYS A 510 -1.14 -13.38 18.70
N SER A 511 0.12 -13.81 18.76
CA SER A 511 1.17 -13.20 19.58
C SER A 511 1.81 -12.00 18.86
N PHE A 512 0.96 -11.10 18.38
CA PHE A 512 1.29 -9.82 17.79
C PHE A 512 0.45 -8.74 18.49
N ASP A 513 1.08 -7.66 18.94
CA ASP A 513 0.39 -6.55 19.59
C ASP A 513 0.85 -5.19 19.06
N ALA A 514 0.20 -4.12 19.52
CA ALA A 514 0.43 -2.80 18.97
C ALA A 514 1.68 -2.08 19.49
N CYS A 515 2.44 -2.68 20.43
CA CYS A 515 3.79 -2.20 20.74
C CYS A 515 4.80 -2.62 19.66
N ALA A 516 4.46 -3.57 18.79
CA ALA A 516 5.29 -3.93 17.65
C ALA A 516 5.39 -2.79 16.62
N ASN A 517 6.60 -2.57 16.11
CA ASN A 517 6.76 -1.90 14.82
C ASN A 517 6.27 -2.86 13.72
N PRO A 518 5.21 -2.53 12.97
CA PRO A 518 4.59 -3.49 12.06
C PRO A 518 5.51 -3.90 10.92
N HIS A 519 6.40 -3.01 10.46
CA HIS A 519 7.40 -3.35 9.44
C HIS A 519 8.42 -4.35 9.97
N LEU A 520 8.94 -4.16 11.18
CA LEU A 520 9.92 -5.09 11.77
C LEU A 520 9.28 -6.42 12.16
N GLY A 521 8.07 -6.40 12.73
CA GLY A 521 7.32 -7.60 13.07
C GLY A 521 7.05 -8.46 11.84
N LEU A 522 6.54 -7.86 10.76
CA LEU A 522 6.34 -8.57 9.49
C LEU A 522 7.66 -9.01 8.86
N ALA A 523 8.72 -8.21 8.96
CA ALA A 523 10.02 -8.58 8.41
C ALA A 523 10.59 -9.84 9.10
N ALA A 524 10.47 -9.91 10.43
CA ALA A 524 10.88 -11.07 11.21
C ALA A 524 10.08 -12.33 10.83
N ILE A 525 8.76 -12.18 10.63
CA ILE A 525 7.90 -13.29 10.20
C ILE A 525 8.27 -13.79 8.81
N VAL A 526 8.48 -12.88 7.84
CA VAL A 526 8.90 -13.25 6.48
C VAL A 526 10.26 -13.94 6.49
N ALA A 527 11.22 -13.41 7.24
CA ALA A 527 12.55 -14.01 7.36
C ALA A 527 12.48 -15.43 7.96
N ALA A 528 11.67 -15.62 9.00
CA ALA A 528 11.43 -16.93 9.60
C ALA A 528 10.80 -17.92 8.59
N GLY A 529 9.81 -17.47 7.83
CA GLY A 529 9.17 -18.29 6.80
C GLY A 529 10.12 -18.64 5.65
N ILE A 530 10.98 -17.71 5.22
CA ILE A 530 12.04 -17.97 4.23
C ILE A 530 13.00 -19.07 4.75
N ASP A 531 13.42 -19.03 6.01
CA ASP A 531 14.27 -20.09 6.58
C ASP A 531 13.57 -21.45 6.54
N GLY A 532 12.27 -21.49 6.85
CA GLY A 532 11.43 -22.68 6.74
C GLY A 532 11.40 -23.25 5.32
N LEU A 533 11.27 -22.39 4.32
CA LEU A 533 11.30 -22.76 2.90
C LEU A 533 12.68 -23.30 2.48
N ARG A 534 13.76 -22.58 2.82
CA ARG A 534 15.15 -22.96 2.47
C ARG A 534 15.56 -24.29 3.05
N ARG A 535 15.24 -24.53 4.33
CA ARG A 535 15.63 -25.75 5.06
C ARG A 535 14.63 -26.90 4.88
N GLY A 536 13.48 -26.63 4.26
CA GLY A 536 12.41 -27.61 4.13
C GLY A 536 11.90 -28.11 5.49
N LEU A 537 11.71 -27.18 6.45
CA LEU A 537 11.22 -27.51 7.78
C LEU A 537 9.81 -28.12 7.71
N LYS A 538 9.50 -28.96 8.68
CA LYS A 538 8.20 -29.63 8.82
C LYS A 538 7.51 -29.15 10.08
N LEU A 539 6.19 -29.02 10.00
CA LEU A 539 5.40 -28.72 11.19
C LEU A 539 5.31 -29.96 12.09
N PRO A 540 5.31 -29.79 13.41
CA PRO A 540 4.88 -30.85 14.31
C PRO A 540 3.37 -31.09 14.17
N GLU A 541 2.85 -32.14 14.80
CA GLU A 541 1.40 -32.39 14.84
C GLU A 541 0.65 -31.17 15.43
N PRO A 542 -0.50 -30.76 14.83
CA PRO A 542 -1.29 -29.66 15.33
C PRO A 542 -1.95 -30.02 16.66
N ILE A 543 -2.13 -29.02 17.51
CA ILE A 543 -2.80 -29.20 18.80
C ILE A 543 -4.27 -28.80 18.66
N GLY A 544 -5.15 -29.79 18.67
CA GLY A 544 -6.61 -29.61 18.62
C GLY A 544 -7.29 -29.59 20.01
N LYS A 545 -6.70 -30.24 21.02
CA LYS A 545 -7.14 -30.22 22.43
C LYS A 545 -5.93 -30.24 23.37
N MET A 546 -6.05 -29.46 24.45
CA MET A 546 -5.03 -28.96 25.38
C MET A 546 -4.10 -30.02 26.00
N PHE A 547 -2.80 -29.98 25.65
CA PHE A 547 -1.66 -30.44 26.46
C PHE A 547 -0.41 -29.69 26.01
N LEU A 548 -0.05 -28.55 26.61
CA LEU A 548 1.07 -27.73 26.12
C LEU A 548 1.86 -26.96 27.19
N ILE A 549 3.14 -26.79 26.88
CA ILE A 549 4.19 -26.07 27.61
C ILE A 549 4.01 -24.55 27.45
N VAL A 550 4.08 -23.81 28.57
CA VAL A 550 3.80 -22.37 28.68
C VAL A 550 4.99 -21.53 28.18
N LEU A 551 4.76 -20.53 27.33
CA LEU A 551 5.80 -19.61 26.81
C LEU A 551 6.35 -18.63 27.86
N SER A 552 5.63 -18.42 28.97
CA SER A 552 5.94 -17.40 29.99
C SER A 552 7.08 -17.76 30.96
N THR A 553 7.69 -18.95 30.87
CA THR A 553 8.77 -19.38 31.77
C THR A 553 10.20 -19.15 31.25
N MET A 554 10.39 -18.58 30.05
CA MET A 554 11.73 -18.14 29.62
C MET A 554 12.11 -16.80 30.28
N ARG A 555 12.59 -16.85 31.52
CA ARG A 555 13.40 -15.77 32.09
C ARG A 555 14.66 -15.64 31.25
N PHE A 556 14.91 -14.47 30.68
CA PHE A 556 16.21 -14.11 30.12
C PHE A 556 17.28 -14.34 31.19
N GLY A 557 18.07 -15.40 31.02
CA GLY A 557 19.22 -15.67 31.87
C GLY A 557 20.20 -14.51 31.78
N THR A 558 20.59 -14.00 32.93
CA THR A 558 21.64 -13.00 33.10
C THR A 558 22.88 -13.40 32.31
N TRP A 559 23.28 -12.56 31.35
CA TRP A 559 24.62 -12.58 30.78
C TRP A 559 25.62 -12.32 31.92
N ARG A 560 26.32 -13.37 32.36
CA ARG A 560 27.53 -13.23 33.20
C ARG A 560 28.75 -13.34 32.29
N ASN A 561 29.57 -12.30 32.37
CA ASN A 561 30.86 -12.12 31.72
C ASN A 561 31.76 -13.36 31.81
N SER A 562 32.35 -13.74 30.68
CA SER A 562 33.74 -14.19 30.61
C SER A 562 34.57 -13.09 29.98
#